data_AF-A0A7Y2XEA3-F1
#
_entry.id   AF-A0A7Y2XEA3-F1
#
_cell.length_a   1.000
_cell.length_b   1.000
_cell.length_c   1.000
_cell.angle_alpha   90.00
_cell.angle_beta   90.00
_cell.angle_gamma   90.00
#
_symmetry.space_group_name_H-M   'P 1'
#
loop_
_entity.id
_entity.type
_entity.pdbx_description
1 polymer ?
#
loop_
_entity_poly.entity_id
_entity_poly.type
_entity_poly.pdbx_seq_one_letter_code
_entity_poly.pdbx_strand_id
1 'polypeptide(L)' 'MRLFYIVLFFIISISFSSCVTAVRATPSNAVVIYKLPKTHKVVFIKGNRYYKWNGKHYRKTSKGYVVVCV' A
#
# COMPACT_ATOMS: atom_id res chain seq x y z
N MET A 1 -36.36 0.66 36.87
CA MET A 1 -35.97 -0.62 36.23
C MET A 1 -36.11 -0.61 34.72
N ARG A 2 -37.28 -0.27 34.15
CA ARG A 2 -37.53 -0.29 32.69
C ARG A 2 -36.66 0.69 31.87
N LEU A 3 -36.39 1.89 32.39
CA LEU A 3 -35.52 2.88 31.74
C LEU A 3 -34.05 2.43 31.64
N PHE A 4 -33.58 1.68 32.63
CA PHE A 4 -32.20 1.21 32.71
C PHE A 4 -31.89 0.20 31.59
N TYR A 5 -32.83 -0.69 31.28
CA TYR A 5 -32.72 -1.64 30.18
C TYR A 5 -32.74 -0.97 28.80
N ILE A 6 -33.50 0.11 28.63
CA ILE A 6 -33.56 0.87 27.37
C ILE A 6 -32.23 1.56 27.07
N VAL A 7 -31.64 2.19 28.09
CA VAL A 7 -30.34 2.86 27.97
C VAL A 7 -29.23 1.83 27.68
N LEU A 8 -29.25 0.68 28.35
CA LEU A 8 -28.27 -0.39 28.13
C LEU A 8 -28.33 -0.93 26.68
N PHE A 9 -29.52 -1.13 26.14
CA PHE A 9 -29.71 -1.62 24.76
C PHE A 9 -29.20 -0.61 23.71
N PHE A 10 -29.41 0.68 23.93
CA PHE A 10 -28.95 1.74 23.04
C PHE A 10 -27.41 1.85 22.99
N ILE A 11 -26.74 1.69 24.14
CA ILE A 11 -25.27 1.72 24.25
C ILE A 11 -24.63 0.54 23.51
N ILE A 12 -25.23 -0.65 23.60
CA ILE A 12 -24.72 -1.86 22.93
C ILE A 12 -24.83 -1.73 21.40
N SER A 13 -25.88 -1.05 20.92
CA SER A 13 -26.15 -0.84 19.49
C SER A 13 -25.11 0.07 18.82
N ILE A 14 -24.58 1.05 19.55
CA ILE A 14 -23.61 2.02 19.03
C ILE A 14 -22.22 1.38 18.80
N SER A 15 -21.89 0.32 19.54
CA SER A 15 -20.57 -0.34 19.47
C SER A 15 -20.35 -1.22 18.24
N PHE A 16 -21.37 -1.48 17.42
CA PHE A 16 -21.27 -2.36 16.25
C PHE A 16 -20.94 -1.66 14.93
N SER A 17 -20.87 -0.32 14.91
CA SER A 17 -20.48 0.43 13.72
C SER A 17 -18.95 0.46 13.56
N SER A 18 -18.39 -0.68 13.19
CA SER A 18 -16.96 -0.82 12.89
C SER A 18 -16.71 -0.31 11.46
N CYS A 19 -16.35 0.96 11.32
CA CYS A 19 -15.96 1.54 10.03
C CYS A 19 -14.52 1.13 9.67
N VAL A 20 -14.32 -0.14 9.28
CA VAL A 20 -13.03 -0.59 8.78
C VAL A 20 -12.85 -0.10 7.34
N THR A 21 -12.01 0.91 7.13
CA THR A 21 -11.69 1.39 5.78
C THR A 21 -10.62 0.49 5.16
N ALA A 22 -11.04 -0.42 4.28
CA ALA A 22 -10.11 -1.27 3.54
C ALA A 22 -9.46 -0.47 2.39
N VAL A 23 -8.15 -0.23 2.46
CA VAL A 23 -7.38 0.36 1.35
C VAL A 23 -7.16 -0.72 0.28
N ARG A 24 -7.81 -0.58 -0.88
CA ARG A 24 -7.54 -1.43 -2.05
C ARG A 24 -6.35 -0.87 -2.81
N ALA A 25 -5.28 -1.66 -2.92
CA ALA A 25 -4.17 -1.34 -3.80
C ALA A 25 -4.66 -1.42 -5.26
N THR A 26 -4.67 -0.29 -5.96
CA THR A 26 -4.96 -0.25 -7.39
C THR A 26 -3.81 -0.89 -8.17
N PRO A 27 -4.08 -1.76 -9.16
CA PRO A 27 -3.03 -2.26 -10.03
C PRO A 27 -2.41 -1.08 -10.79
N SER A 28 -1.19 -0.72 -10.42
CA SER A 28 -0.39 0.22 -11.19
C SER A 28 -0.04 -0.44 -12.52
N ASN A 29 -0.17 0.29 -13.64
CA ASN A 29 0.37 -0.11 -14.93
C ASN A 29 1.90 -0.13 -14.85
N ALA A 30 2.42 -1.23 -14.29
CA ALA A 30 3.81 -1.49 -14.05
C ALA A 30 4.51 -1.71 -15.40
N VAL A 31 5.22 -0.70 -15.88
CA VAL A 31 6.12 -0.85 -17.03
C VAL A 31 7.26 -1.78 -16.61
N VAL A 32 7.31 -2.97 -17.21
CA VAL A 32 8.38 -3.94 -16.99
C VAL A 32 9.50 -3.67 -17.98
N ILE A 33 10.68 -3.29 -17.48
CA ILE A 33 11.88 -3.14 -18.32
C ILE A 33 12.79 -4.35 -18.08
N TYR A 34 13.26 -4.98 -19.15
CA TYR A 34 14.15 -6.16 -19.07
C TYR A 34 15.59 -5.80 -18.72
N LYS A 35 16.05 -4.60 -19.12
CA LYS A 35 17.43 -4.14 -18.91
C LYS A 35 17.45 -2.69 -18.46
N LEU A 36 17.98 -2.44 -17.26
CA LEU A 36 18.33 -1.09 -16.85
C LEU A 36 19.67 -0.69 -17.50
N PRO A 37 19.80 0.55 -17.99
CA PRO A 37 21.09 1.05 -18.45
C PRO A 37 22.12 1.11 -17.30
N LYS A 38 23.39 1.10 -17.69
CA LYS A 38 24.52 0.93 -16.75
C LYS A 38 24.65 2.07 -15.72
N THR A 39 24.10 3.24 -15.99
CA THR A 39 24.22 4.45 -15.16
C THR A 39 23.17 4.56 -14.04
N HIS A 40 22.54 3.45 -13.64
CA HIS A 40 21.58 3.44 -12.55
C HIS A 40 22.27 3.57 -11.18
N LYS A 41 21.55 4.13 -10.20
CA LYS A 41 21.99 4.18 -8.79
C LYS A 41 21.17 3.21 -7.95
N VAL A 42 21.81 2.51 -7.02
CA VAL A 42 21.10 1.64 -6.07
C VAL A 42 20.75 2.46 -4.83
N VAL A 43 19.48 2.41 -4.42
CA VAL A 43 18.94 3.16 -3.27
C VAL A 43 18.19 2.19 -2.36
N PHE A 44 18.35 2.32 -1.05
CA PHE A 44 17.59 1.55 -0.08
C PHE A 44 16.50 2.42 0.52
N ILE A 45 15.24 1.98 0.42
CA ILE A 45 14.08 2.67 1.01
C ILE A 45 13.40 1.67 1.93
N LYS A 46 13.33 1.98 3.23
CA LYS A 46 12.74 1.09 4.26
C LYS A 46 13.32 -0.34 4.23
N GLY A 47 14.62 -0.48 4.00
CA GLY A 47 15.31 -1.77 3.91
C GLY A 47 15.20 -2.49 2.56
N ASN A 48 14.34 -2.01 1.65
CA ASN A 48 14.17 -2.62 0.33
C ASN A 48 15.11 -1.99 -0.69
N ARG A 49 15.70 -2.82 -1.56
CA ARG A 49 16.59 -2.38 -2.64
C ARG A 49 15.78 -1.87 -3.84
N TYR A 50 16.01 -0.62 -4.20
CA TYR A 50 15.48 0.03 -5.40
C TYR A 50 16.63 0.48 -6.31
N TYR A 51 16.34 0.62 -7.60
CA TYR A 51 17.26 1.13 -8.60
C TYR A 51 16.68 2.44 -9.12
N LYS A 52 17.38 3.55 -8.92
CA LYS A 52 16.98 4.87 -9.40
C LYS A 52 17.60 5.15 -10.76
N TRP A 53 16.78 5.45 -11.75
CA TRP A 53 17.24 5.85 -13.07
C TRP A 53 16.27 6.87 -13.68
N ASN A 54 16.82 7.95 -14.22
CA ASN A 54 16.05 9.04 -14.85
C ASN A 54 14.90 9.58 -13.98
N GLY A 55 15.16 9.80 -12.68
CA GLY A 55 14.15 10.26 -11.70
C GLY A 55 13.24 9.16 -11.15
N LYS A 56 13.02 8.07 -11.89
CA LYS A 56 12.12 6.97 -11.51
C LYS A 56 12.77 5.93 -10.61
N HIS A 57 11.96 5.26 -9.80
CA HIS A 57 12.38 4.16 -8.93
C HIS A 57 11.91 2.81 -9.49
N TYR A 58 12.87 1.89 -9.64
CA TYR A 58 12.67 0.55 -10.17
C TYR A 58 12.88 -0.50 -9.09
N ARG A 59 12.03 -1.53 -9.08
CA ARG A 59 12.18 -2.70 -8.21
C ARG A 59 12.44 -3.93 -9.07
N LYS A 60 13.41 -4.75 -8.68
CA LYS A 60 13.69 -6.02 -9.37
C LYS A 60 12.59 -7.04 -9.05
N THR A 61 12.14 -7.76 -10.08
CA THR A 61 11.15 -8.84 -10.04
C THR A 61 11.70 -10.02 -10.86
N SER A 62 11.09 -11.20 -10.76
CA SER A 62 11.50 -12.40 -11.52
C SER A 62 11.54 -12.19 -13.04
N LYS A 63 10.66 -11.35 -13.58
CA LYS A 63 10.53 -11.08 -15.03
C LYS A 63 11.26 -9.82 -15.52
N GLY A 64 11.88 -9.03 -14.63
CA GLY A 64 12.51 -7.75 -15.01
C GLY A 64 12.47 -6.71 -13.90
N TYR A 65 12.28 -5.44 -14.26
CA TYR A 65 12.20 -4.31 -13.32
C TYR A 65 10.87 -3.57 -13.45
N VAL A 66 10.20 -3.33 -12.33
CA VAL A 66 8.91 -2.62 -12.25
C VAL A 66 9.12 -1.20 -11.74
N VAL A 67 8.49 -0.21 -12.39
CA VAL A 67 8.41 1.17 -11.88
C VAL A 67 7.47 1.22 -10.67
N VAL A 68 7.97 1.70 -9.53
CA VAL A 68 7.20 1.81 -8.28
C VAL A 68 6.72 3.23 -8.04
N CYS A 69 7.58 4.23 -8.26
CA CYS A 69 7.24 5.65 -8.17
C CYS A 69 7.96 6.43 -9.29
N VAL A 70 7.26 7.43 -9.82
CA VAL A 70 7.80 8.45 -10.74
C VAL A 70 8.25 9.65 -9.92
#